data_AF-A0A0K9YKV9-F1
#
_entry.id   AF-A0A0K9YKV9-F1
#
_cell.length_a   1.000
_cell.length_b   1.000
_cell.length_c   1.000
_cell.angle_alpha   90.00
_cell.angle_beta   90.00
_cell.angle_gamma   90.00
#
_symmetry.space_group_name_H-M   'P 1'
#
loop_
_entity.id
_entity.type
_entity.pdbx_description
1 polymer ?
#
loop_
_entity_poly.entity_id
_entity_poly.type
_entity_poly.pdbx_seq_one_letter_code
_entity_poly.pdbx_strand_id
1 'polypeptide(L)'
;MSKFRKTLRSIPLMIARILSAFTHGTLFGVGSVVAAKLVSPDKQASAIAMMFIGVTLANILGVPLGTFIGQGYGWHFTFLIVSCLGVFSLLAIVFFVPKLPNLELPGF
;
A
#
# COMPACT_ATOMS: atom_id res chain seq x y z
N MET A 1 -0.96 -30.34 -25.73
CA MET A 1 0.15 -30.21 -24.75
C MET A 1 0.63 -28.77 -24.48
N SER A 2 0.37 -27.77 -25.34
CA SER A 2 0.79 -26.36 -25.09
C SER A 2 -0.03 -25.60 -24.04
N LYS A 3 -1.31 -25.97 -23.84
CA LYS A 3 -2.23 -25.36 -22.85
C LYS A 3 -1.81 -25.66 -21.40
N PHE A 4 -1.37 -26.89 -21.12
CA PHE A 4 -0.91 -27.33 -19.80
C PHE A 4 0.36 -26.60 -19.32
N ARG A 5 1.32 -26.36 -20.23
CA ARG A 5 2.55 -25.59 -19.94
C ARG A 5 2.27 -24.10 -19.72
N LYS A 6 1.24 -23.54 -20.38
CA LYS A 6 0.77 -22.16 -20.13
C LYS A 6 0.10 -22.03 -18.74
N THR A 7 -0.71 -23.01 -18.35
CA THR A 7 -1.34 -23.05 -17.01
C THR A 7 -0.29 -23.14 -15.89
N LEU A 8 0.71 -24.02 -16.02
CA LEU A 8 1.81 -24.13 -15.07
C LEU A 8 2.64 -22.84 -14.94
N ARG A 9 2.82 -22.09 -16.03
CA ARG A 9 3.49 -20.78 -16.03
C ARG A 9 2.65 -19.64 -15.45
N SER A 10 1.32 -19.80 -15.36
CA SER A 10 0.43 -18.79 -14.77
C SER A 10 0.25 -18.93 -13.25
N ILE A 11 0.65 -20.07 -12.66
CA ILE A 11 0.57 -20.29 -11.21
C ILE A 11 1.34 -19.20 -10.43
N PRO A 12 2.59 -18.82 -10.80
CA PRO A 12 3.30 -17.73 -10.13
C PRO A 12 2.56 -16.39 -10.21
N LEU A 13 1.91 -16.08 -11.34
CA LEU A 13 1.13 -14.85 -11.51
C LEU A 13 -0.13 -14.86 -10.65
N MET A 14 -0.78 -16.01 -10.51
CA MET A 14 -1.94 -16.17 -9.62
C MET A 14 -1.54 -16.02 -8.16
N ILE A 15 -0.44 -16.63 -7.74
CA ILE A 15 0.10 -16.47 -6.37
C ILE A 15 0.46 -15.01 -6.10
N ALA A 16 1.17 -14.35 -7.03
CA ALA A 16 1.51 -12.94 -6.90
C ALA A 16 0.27 -12.04 -6.77
N ARG A 17 -0.82 -12.36 -7.49
CA ARG A 17 -2.10 -11.65 -7.36
C ARG A 17 -2.76 -11.85 -6.01
N ILE A 18 -2.78 -13.08 -5.50
CA ILE A 18 -3.34 -13.38 -4.17
C ILE A 18 -2.57 -12.61 -3.09
N LEU A 19 -1.24 -12.64 -3.13
CA LEU A 19 -0.40 -11.91 -2.20
C LEU A 19 -0.61 -10.39 -2.30
N SER A 20 -0.70 -9.86 -3.53
CA SER A 20 -0.95 -8.44 -3.76
C SER A 20 -2.32 -8.02 -3.22
N ALA A 21 -3.37 -8.82 -3.46
CA ALA A 21 -4.71 -8.53 -2.95
C ALA A 21 -4.76 -8.57 -1.42
N PHE A 22 -4.10 -9.56 -0.81
CA PHE A 22 -4.04 -9.70 0.65
C PHE A 22 -3.35 -8.50 1.30
N THR A 23 -2.16 -8.15 0.82
CA THR A 23 -1.38 -7.01 1.34
C THR A 23 -2.12 -5.68 1.16
N HIS A 24 -2.82 -5.50 0.03
CA HIS A 24 -3.65 -4.32 -0.19
C HIS A 24 -4.79 -4.22 0.83
N GLY A 25 -5.44 -5.34 1.18
CA GLY A 25 -6.50 -5.37 2.20
C GLY A 25 -5.99 -5.04 3.60
N THR A 26 -4.84 -5.59 4.00
CA THR A 26 -4.24 -5.31 5.32
C THR A 26 -3.88 -3.84 5.49
N LEU A 27 -3.45 -3.17 4.41
CA LEU A 27 -3.07 -1.75 4.45
C LEU A 27 -4.23 -0.86 4.89
N PHE A 28 -5.41 -1.03 4.30
CA PHE A 28 -6.60 -0.23 4.67
C PHE A 28 -7.15 -0.62 6.05
N GLY A 29 -7.18 -1.91 6.37
CA GLY A 29 -7.67 -2.39 7.67
C GLY A 29 -6.81 -1.92 8.84
N VAL A 30 -5.51 -2.24 8.83
CA VAL A 30 -4.60 -1.87 9.92
C VAL A 30 -4.32 -0.36 9.90
N GLY A 31 -4.14 0.23 8.72
CA GLY A 31 -3.82 1.65 8.59
C GLY A 31 -4.93 2.56 9.14
N SER A 32 -6.20 2.23 8.88
CA SER A 32 -7.32 3.02 9.42
C SER A 32 -7.41 2.93 10.95
N VAL A 33 -7.19 1.74 11.51
CA VAL A 33 -7.18 1.53 12.97
C VAL A 33 -6.03 2.31 13.63
N VAL A 34 -4.82 2.24 13.06
CA VAL A 34 -3.66 2.99 13.56
C VAL A 34 -3.90 4.49 13.46
N ALA A 35 -4.42 4.98 12.32
CA ALA A 35 -4.73 6.39 12.12
C ALA A 35 -5.76 6.91 13.14
N ALA A 36 -6.83 6.15 13.39
CA ALA A 36 -7.85 6.50 14.38
C ALA A 36 -7.30 6.51 15.82
N LYS A 37 -6.37 5.60 16.16
CA LYS A 37 -5.75 5.54 17.50
C LYS A 37 -4.69 6.62 17.74
N LEU A 38 -4.14 7.24 16.69
CA LEU A 38 -3.14 8.32 16.81
C LEU A 38 -3.75 9.70 17.05
N VAL A 39 -5.07 9.85 16.92
CA VAL A 39 -5.79 11.12 17.09
C VAL A 39 -6.84 11.02 18.20
N SER A 40 -7.36 12.16 18.64
CA SER A 40 -8.45 12.22 19.60
C SER A 40 -9.75 11.61 19.02
N PRO A 41 -10.64 11.04 19.86
CA PRO A 41 -11.85 10.33 19.40
C PRO A 41 -12.75 11.14 18.46
N ASP A 42 -12.84 12.45 18.69
CA ASP A 42 -13.59 13.42 17.89
C ASP A 42 -13.01 13.63 16.47
N LYS A 43 -11.75 13.24 16.24
CA LYS A 43 -11.03 13.45 14.97
C LYS A 43 -10.75 12.18 14.18
N GLN A 44 -11.19 11.02 14.66
CA GLN A 44 -10.93 9.72 14.01
C GLN A 44 -11.44 9.69 12.56
N ALA A 45 -12.65 10.20 12.33
CA ALA A 45 -13.22 10.28 10.98
C ALA A 45 -12.36 11.13 10.03
N SER A 46 -11.81 12.25 10.53
CA SER A 46 -10.93 13.13 9.75
C SER A 46 -9.57 12.48 9.47
N ALA A 47 -9.00 11.75 10.43
CA ALA A 47 -7.75 11.01 10.24
C ALA A 47 -7.90 9.91 9.18
N ILE A 48 -9.00 9.16 9.21
CA ILE A 48 -9.31 8.16 8.20
C ILE A 48 -9.51 8.83 6.82
N ALA A 49 -10.25 9.94 6.76
CA ALA A 49 -10.43 10.69 5.51
C ALA A 49 -9.09 11.18 4.92
N MET A 50 -8.18 11.69 5.75
CA MET A 50 -6.83 12.09 5.32
C MET A 50 -6.04 10.91 4.75
N MET A 51 -6.15 9.72 5.35
CA MET A 51 -5.53 8.51 4.81
C MET A 51 -6.04 8.20 3.39
N PHE A 52 -7.35 8.30 3.15
CA PHE A 52 -7.93 8.10 1.82
C PHE A 52 -7.55 9.20 0.83
N ILE A 53 -7.46 10.46 1.25
CA ILE A 53 -6.96 11.56 0.42
C ILE A 53 -5.54 11.26 -0.09
N GLY A 54 -4.68 10.69 0.76
CA GLY A 54 -3.35 10.26 0.36
C GLY A 54 -3.38 9.24 -0.79
N VAL A 55 -4.30 8.27 -0.74
CA VAL A 55 -4.48 7.29 -1.82
C VAL A 55 -4.99 7.94 -3.11
N THR A 56 -5.91 8.89 -3.01
CA THR A 56 -6.40 9.65 -4.17
C THR A 56 -5.27 10.44 -4.83
N LEU A 57 -4.48 11.17 -4.05
CA LEU A 57 -3.34 11.94 -4.56
C LEU A 57 -2.29 11.02 -5.19
N ALA A 58 -2.01 9.87 -4.56
CA ALA A 58 -1.08 8.88 -5.10
C ALA A 58 -1.54 8.36 -6.48
N ASN A 59 -2.85 8.13 -6.68
CA ASN A 59 -3.36 7.71 -7.98
C ASN A 59 -3.32 8.82 -9.03
N ILE A 60 -3.74 10.04 -8.67
CA ILE A 60 -3.80 11.19 -9.58
C ILE A 60 -2.40 11.56 -10.08
N LEU A 61 -1.41 11.59 -9.18
CA LEU A 61 -0.04 11.99 -9.53
C LEU A 61 0.82 10.81 -9.97
N GLY A 62 0.66 9.66 -9.33
CA GLY A 62 1.54 8.50 -9.51
C GLY A 62 1.43 7.88 -10.91
N VAL A 63 0.23 7.78 -11.49
CA VAL A 63 0.05 7.17 -12.82
C VAL A 63 0.66 8.03 -13.93
N PRO A 64 0.39 9.35 -14.04
CA PRO A 64 1.03 10.21 -15.03
C PRO A 64 2.56 10.26 -14.86
N LEU A 65 3.05 10.44 -13.63
CA LEU A 65 4.48 10.47 -13.36
C LEU A 65 5.16 9.14 -13.71
N GLY A 66 4.56 8.02 -13.29
CA GLY A 66 5.07 6.69 -13.60
C GLY A 66 5.09 6.40 -15.10
N THR A 67 4.09 6.88 -15.83
CA THR A 67 4.02 6.76 -17.29
C THR A 67 5.07 7.64 -17.96
N PHE A 68 5.22 8.89 -17.54
CA PHE A 68 6.23 9.82 -18.08
C PHE A 68 7.65 9.26 -17.91
N ILE A 69 7.97 8.75 -16.72
CA ILE A 69 9.26 8.13 -16.43
C ILE A 69 9.43 6.84 -17.24
N GLY A 70 8.38 6.02 -17.33
CA GLY A 70 8.40 4.74 -18.04
C GLY A 70 8.61 4.90 -19.55
N GLN A 71 8.05 5.94 -20.16
CA GLN A 71 8.24 6.27 -21.58
C GLN A 71 9.64 6.86 -21.85
N GLY A 72 10.16 7.69 -20.95
CA GLY A 72 11.48 8.34 -21.14
C GLY A 72 12.68 7.46 -20.82
N TYR A 73 12.64 6.75 -19.69
CA TYR A 73 13.79 6.01 -19.14
C TYR A 73 13.55 4.49 -19.09
N GLY A 74 12.36 4.03 -19.48
CA GLY A 74 11.98 2.62 -19.44
C GLY A 74 11.33 2.22 -18.13
N TRP A 75 10.51 1.17 -18.20
CA TRP A 75 9.66 0.71 -17.10
C TRP A 75 10.41 0.31 -15.83
N HIS A 76 11.66 -0.17 -15.94
CA HIS A 76 12.48 -0.57 -14.78
C HIS A 76 12.70 0.58 -13.79
N PHE A 77 12.93 1.81 -14.28
CA PHE A 77 13.13 2.98 -13.42
C PHE A 77 11.86 3.33 -12.66
N THR A 78 10.69 3.19 -13.28
CA THR A 78 9.41 3.36 -12.59
C THR A 78 9.29 2.39 -11.41
N PHE A 79 9.67 1.11 -11.58
CA PHE A 79 9.66 0.15 -10.47
C PHE A 79 10.70 0.47 -9.39
N LEU A 80 11.90 0.91 -9.76
CA LEU A 80 12.92 1.30 -8.79
C LEU A 80 12.43 2.47 -7.91
N ILE A 81 11.85 3.51 -8.52
CA ILE A 81 11.32 4.66 -7.79
C ILE A 81 10.20 4.24 -6.84
N VAL A 82 9.24 3.44 -7.31
CA VAL A 82 8.13 2.94 -6.47
C VAL A 82 8.67 2.07 -5.33
N SER A 83 9.68 1.23 -5.59
CA SER A 83 10.31 0.40 -4.58
C SER A 83 11.02 1.25 -3.51
N CYS A 84 11.77 2.28 -3.93
CA CYS A 84 12.38 3.24 -3.01
C CYS A 84 11.34 3.98 -2.15
N LEU A 85 10.20 4.41 -2.73
CA LEU A 85 9.10 5.01 -1.97
C LEU A 85 8.48 4.03 -0.97
N GLY A 86 8.40 2.75 -1.31
CA GLY A 86 7.97 1.69 -0.40
C GLY A 86 8.91 1.53 0.80
N VAL A 87 10.23 1.49 0.55
CA VAL A 87 11.24 1.43 1.61
C VAL A 87 11.20 2.69 2.47
N PHE A 88 11.07 3.86 1.87
CA PHE A 88 10.92 5.12 2.59
C PHE A 88 9.67 5.12 3.49
N SER A 89 8.53 4.64 2.99
CA SER A 89 7.30 4.51 3.77
C SER A 89 7.47 3.54 4.95
N LEU A 90 8.16 2.42 4.73
CA LEU A 90 8.47 1.47 5.81
C LEU A 90 9.32 2.13 6.90
N LEU A 91 10.38 2.85 6.52
CA LEU A 91 11.22 3.57 7.48
C LEU A 91 10.42 4.65 8.22
N ALA A 92 9.57 5.39 7.52
CA ALA A 92 8.70 6.40 8.13
C ALA A 92 7.79 5.76 9.19
N ILE A 93 7.20 4.60 8.91
CA ILE A 93 6.39 3.87 9.89
C ILE A 93 7.23 3.46 11.10
N VAL A 94 8.40 2.85 10.87
CA VAL A 94 9.27 2.35 11.95
C VAL A 94 9.76 3.46 12.88
N PHE A 95 10.06 4.64 12.34
CA PHE A 95 10.59 5.76 13.11
C PHE A 95 9.53 6.69 13.70
N PHE A 96 8.43 6.95 12.98
CA PHE A 96 7.43 7.94 13.38
C PHE A 96 6.18 7.35 14.03
N VAL A 97 5.83 6.09 13.76
CA VAL A 97 4.68 5.47 14.43
C VAL A 97 5.14 4.97 15.80
N PRO A 98 4.67 5.58 16.90
CA PRO A 98 5.03 5.10 18.23
C PRO A 98 4.54 3.66 18.40
N LYS A 99 5.31 2.84 19.12
CA LYS A 99 4.87 1.51 19.54
C LYS A 99 3.67 1.69 20.47
N LEU A 100 2.46 1.62 19.92
CA LEU A 100 1.21 1.73 20.67
C LEU A 100 1.18 0.57 21.68
N PRO A 101 1.38 0.83 23.00
CA PRO A 101 1.17 -0.17 24.02
C PRO A 101 -0.35 -0.32 24.13
N ASN A 102 -0.87 -1.55 24.09
CA ASN A 102 -2.30 -1.86 24.18
C ASN A 102 -3.07 -1.60 22.88
N LEU A 103 -2.96 -2.55 21.95
CA LEU A 103 -4.06 -2.88 21.04
C LEU A 103 -5.21 -3.54 21.82
N GLU A 104 -5.66 -2.93 22.91
CA GLU A 104 -7.00 -3.22 23.44
C GLU A 104 -7.97 -2.68 22.38
N LEU A 105 -8.58 -3.63 21.68
CA LEU A 105 -9.68 -3.37 20.78
C LEU A 105 -10.77 -2.71 21.64
N PRO A 106 -11.31 -1.54 21.27
CA PRO A 106 -12.57 -1.11 21.86
C PRO A 106 -13.56 -2.26 21.66
N GLY A 107 -14.08 -2.77 22.76
CA GLY A 107 -14.91 -3.97 22.81
C GLY A 107 -15.98 -3.96 21.71
N PHE A 108 -15.95 -5.02 20.91
CA PHE A 108 -17.15 -5.81 20.71
C PHE A 108 -17.45 -6.53 22.03
#